data_AF-A0A372IXV9-F1
#
_entry.id   AF-A0A372IXV9-F1
#
_cell.length_a   1.000
_cell.length_b   1.000
_cell.length_c   1.000
_cell.angle_alpha   90.00
_cell.angle_beta   90.00
_cell.angle_gamma   90.00
#
_symmetry.space_group_name_H-M   'P 1'
#
loop_
_entity.id
_entity.type
_entity.pdbx_description
1 polymer ?
#
loop_
_entity_poly.entity_id
_entity_poly.type
_entity_poly.pdbx_seq_one_letter_code
_entity_poly.pdbx_strand_id
1 'polypeptide(L)' 'MITVDAGFTARELAADLRSRGAHWMLRIKGNQKTLHTRLKALPWAQVPEAARVRSVGHGRVETRTIGVI' A
#
# COMPACT_ATOMS: atom_id res chain seq x y z
N MET A 1 -10.99 -6.24 5.04
CA MET A 1 -10.03 -5.20 4.63
C MET A 1 -10.79 -4.07 3.95
N ILE A 2 -10.49 -2.82 4.28
CA ILE A 2 -11.12 -1.64 3.67
C ILE A 2 -10.15 -1.02 2.66
N THR A 3 -10.66 -0.74 1.47
CA THR A 3 -9.94 0.02 0.44
C THR A 3 -10.75 1.26 0.10
N VAL A 4 -10.05 2.38 -0.07
CA VAL A 4 -10.67 3.62 -0.53
C VAL A 4 -9.83 4.24 -1.63
N ASP A 5 -10.48 4.93 -2.57
CA ASP A 5 -9.75 5.69 -3.55
C ASP A 5 -9.10 6.94 -2.92
N ALA A 6 -8.32 7.65 -3.73
CA ALA A 6 -7.54 8.78 -3.25
C ALA A 6 -8.40 9.93 -2.69
N GLY A 7 -9.64 10.11 -3.19
CA GLY A 7 -10.54 11.17 -2.75
C GLY A 7 -10.95 11.05 -1.28
N PHE A 8 -11.07 9.82 -0.77
CA PHE A 8 -11.46 9.55 0.62
C PHE A 8 -10.28 9.21 1.54
N THR A 9 -9.04 9.34 1.06
CA THR A 9 -7.85 9.07 1.89
C THR A 9 -7.53 10.25 2.81
N ALA A 10 -8.30 10.38 3.89
CA ALA A 10 -8.18 11.43 4.91
C ALA A 10 -7.45 10.93 6.17
N ARG A 11 -6.89 11.87 6.95
CA ARG A 11 -6.13 11.55 8.17
C ARG A 11 -7.05 11.02 9.27
N GLU A 12 -8.27 11.56 9.32
CA GLU A 12 -9.36 11.21 10.22
C GLU A 12 -9.82 9.78 9.96
N LEU A 13 -10.01 9.41 8.68
CA LEU A 13 -10.34 8.05 8.30
C LEU A 13 -9.24 7.07 8.72
N ALA A 14 -7.96 7.39 8.46
CA ALA A 14 -6.85 6.54 8.86
C ALA A 14 -6.76 6.37 10.40
N ALA A 15 -7.06 7.43 11.17
CA ALA A 15 -7.09 7.38 12.63
C ALA A 15 -8.24 6.51 13.16
N ASP A 16 -9.44 6.64 12.61
CA ASP A 16 -10.61 5.83 12.98
C ASP A 16 -10.42 4.35 12.61
N LEU A 17 -9.94 4.07 11.41
CA LEU A 17 -9.64 2.69 11.01
C LEU A 17 -8.58 2.06 11.90
N ARG A 18 -7.56 2.82 12.30
CA ARG A 18 -6.53 2.36 13.24
C ARG A 18 -7.09 2.14 14.65
N SER A 19 -7.94 3.02 15.17
CA SER A 19 -8.52 2.86 16.52
C SER A 19 -9.42 1.61 16.61
N ARG A 20 -10.07 1.24 15.51
CA ARG A 20 -10.90 0.03 15.38
C ARG A 20 -10.09 -1.25 15.11
N GLY A 21 -8.76 -1.17 14.97
CA GLY A 21 -7.93 -2.32 14.60
C GLY A 21 -8.24 -2.88 13.21
N ALA A 22 -8.84 -2.08 12.32
CA ALA A 22 -9.24 -2.55 11.00
C ALA A 22 -8.01 -2.75 10.10
N HIS A 23 -8.10 -3.71 9.18
CA HIS A 23 -7.14 -3.85 8.08
C HIS A 23 -7.54 -2.92 6.93
N TRP A 24 -6.63 -2.06 6.47
CA TRP A 24 -6.91 -1.04 5.45
C TRP A 24 -5.76 -0.79 4.49
N MET A 25 -6.10 -0.34 3.28
CA MET A 25 -5.16 0.12 2.26
C MET A 25 -5.72 1.40 1.63
N LEU A 26 -5.01 2.51 1.78
CA LEU A 26 -5.44 3.84 1.34
C LEU A 26 -4.48 4.38 0.28
N ARG A 27 -5.02 5.02 -0.77
CA ARG A 27 -4.21 5.54 -1.88
C ARG A 27 -3.85 7.01 -1.66
N ILE A 28 -2.56 7.33 -1.63
CA ILE A 28 -2.07 8.71 -1.63
C ILE A 28 -1.83 9.19 -3.06
N LYS A 29 -2.24 10.42 -3.39
CA LYS A 29 -1.97 11.06 -4.69
C LYS A 29 -1.42 12.48 -4.57
N GLY A 30 -1.97 13.29 -3.66
CA GLY A 30 -1.64 14.72 -3.55
C GLY A 30 -2.68 15.54 -2.79
N ASN A 31 -3.74 14.91 -2.30
CA ASN A 31 -4.74 15.48 -1.40
C ASN A 31 -4.15 15.98 -0.07
N GLN A 32 -2.92 15.57 0.28
CA GLN A 32 -2.17 16.06 1.43
C GLN A 32 -0.82 16.62 0.96
N LYS A 33 -0.66 17.95 1.05
CA LYS A 33 0.42 18.73 0.39
C LYS A 33 1.83 18.15 0.55
N THR A 34 2.20 17.72 1.76
CA THR A 34 3.56 17.24 2.06
C THR A 34 3.65 15.73 2.22
N LEU A 35 2.52 15.02 2.31
CA LEU A 35 2.53 13.59 2.67
C LEU A 35 3.21 12.76 1.60
N HIS A 36 2.90 13.01 0.33
CA HIS A 36 3.50 12.28 -0.78
C HIS A 36 5.02 12.44 -0.82
N THR A 37 5.53 13.65 -0.61
CA THR A 37 6.98 13.92 -0.54
C THR A 37 7.64 13.23 0.65
N ARG A 38 7.02 13.28 1.83
CA ARG A 38 7.53 12.59 3.03
C ARG A 38 7.59 11.08 2.83
N LEU A 39 6.54 10.48 2.25
CA LEU A 39 6.51 9.06 1.98
C LEU A 39 7.60 8.67 0.98
N LYS A 40 7.82 9.43 -0.11
CA LYS A 40 8.90 9.13 -1.06
C LYS A 40 10.31 9.20 -0.47
N ALA A 41 10.52 9.95 0.61
CA ALA A 41 11.82 10.08 1.28
C ALA A 41 12.13 8.94 2.26
N LEU A 42 11.17 8.03 2.53
CA LEU A 42 11.43 6.86 3.37
C LEU A 42 12.44 5.92 2.70
N PRO A 43 13.23 5.15 3.49
CA PRO A 43 14.26 4.26 2.97
C PRO A 43 13.63 2.97 2.38
N TRP A 44 12.80 3.11 1.34
CA TRP A 44 12.04 2.01 0.75
C TRP A 44 12.90 0.85 0.26
N ALA A 45 14.12 1.13 -0.20
CA ALA A 45 15.07 0.11 -0.62
C ALA A 45 15.50 -0.86 0.51
N GLN A 46 15.26 -0.50 1.77
CA GLN A 46 15.55 -1.36 2.92
C GLN A 46 14.36 -2.23 3.33
N VAL A 47 13.18 -2.03 2.73
CA VAL A 47 11.98 -2.81 3.03
C VAL A 47 12.08 -4.15 2.29
N PRO A 48 12.05 -5.30 2.99
CA PRO A 48 12.10 -6.60 2.34
C PRO A 48 10.83 -6.87 1.53
N GLU A 49 10.95 -7.78 0.56
CA GLU A 49 9.79 -8.32 -0.16
C GLU A 49 8.79 -8.92 0.84
N ALA A 50 7.54 -8.48 0.78
CA ALA A 50 6.50 -8.94 1.70
C ALA A 50 5.95 -10.32 1.31
N ALA A 51 5.90 -10.62 0.01
CA ALA A 51 5.49 -11.92 -0.49
C ALA A 51 6.01 -12.16 -1.90
N ARG A 52 6.29 -13.43 -2.22
CA ARG A 52 6.53 -13.90 -3.57
C ARG A 52 5.90 -15.26 -3.79
N VAL A 53 5.08 -15.33 -4.83
CA VAL A 53 4.38 -16.54 -5.23
C VAL A 53 4.83 -16.90 -6.64
N ARG A 54 5.24 -18.15 -6.83
CA ARG A 54 5.54 -18.71 -8.14
C ARG A 54 4.50 -19.78 -8.46
N SER A 55 3.85 -19.67 -9.61
CA SER A 55 2.79 -20.58 -10.04
C SER A 55 2.91 -20.91 -11.53
N VAL A 56 2.22 -21.95 -11.98
CA VAL A 56 2.02 -22.23 -13.41
C VAL A 56 0.54 -22.03 -13.72
N GLY A 57 0.21 -21.10 -14.62
CA GLY A 57 -1.15 -20.80 -15.06
C GLY A 57 -1.20 -20.74 -16.58
N HIS A 58 -2.20 -21.39 -17.19
CA HIS A 58 -2.35 -21.44 -18.66
C HIS A 58 -1.06 -21.83 -19.42
N GLY A 59 -0.27 -22.75 -18.86
CA GLY A 59 1.01 -23.18 -19.44
C GLY A 59 2.17 -22.19 -19.28
N ARG A 60 1.99 -21.07 -18.58
CA ARG A 60 3.05 -20.09 -18.29
C ARG A 60 3.48 -20.14 -16.83
N VAL A 61 4.78 -19.98 -16.60
CA VAL A 61 5.32 -19.72 -15.26
C VAL A 61 5.06 -18.25 -14.92
N GLU A 62 4.35 -18.01 -13.82
CA GLU A 62 4.05 -16.69 -13.28
C GLU A 62 4.78 -16.49 -11.96
N THR A 63 5.34 -15.29 -11.74
CA THR A 63 5.86 -14.86 -10.44
C THR A 63 5.14 -13.58 -10.04
N ARG A 64 4.51 -13.58 -8.86
CA ARG A 64 3.81 -12.44 -8.28
C ARG A 64 4.55 -12.02 -7.02
N THR A 65 5.03 -10.78 -7.01
CA THR A 65 5.77 -10.19 -5.89
C THR A 65 4.95 -9.07 -5.27
N ILE A 66 4.90 -9.01 -3.94
CA ILE A 66 4.44 -7.86 -3.16
C ILE A 66 5.68 -7.25 -2.52
N GLY A 67 6.03 -6.04 -2.94
CA GLY A 67 7.16 -5.29 -2.44
C GLY A 67 7.01 -3.82 -2.76
N VAL A 68 7.90 -2.99 -2.23
CA VAL A 68 8.00 -1.58 -2.61
C VAL A 68 9.03 -1.46 -3.73
N ILE A 69 8.66 -0.80 -4.83
CA ILE A 69 9.49 -0.59 -6.03
C ILE A 69 9.72 0.90 -6.29
#